data_AF-A0A8C9YEN9-F1
#
_entry.id   AF-A0A8C9YEN9-F1
#
_cell.length_a   1.000
_cell.length_b   1.000
_cell.length_c   1.000
_cell.angle_alpha   90.00
_cell.angle_beta   90.00
_cell.angle_gamma   90.00
#
_symmetry.space_group_name_H-M   'P 1'
#
loop_
_entity.id
_entity.type
_entity.pdbx_description
1 polymer ?
#
loop_
_entity_poly.entity_id
_entity_poly.type
_entity_poly.pdbx_seq_one_letter_code
_entity_poly.pdbx_strand_id
1 'polypeptide(L)'
;MGQRSTVGSLLFFLWLNGICSGFKLENCTYYNRTFESVYSVPGDMAMLNSTLVSSDTFNFTTVPYNITWYNLKTGREMSNQTGRILVHRETLWFLNVTVDDIAEYVSILRTPSRCYRQGIKLVVDLPIAGQCGRPKKAFQTLTLGVTDKVSCPLKDYITKLDSYNITSSIKWYRGCDLIVDGTGKFTYMDKAILKIESVEAENNLYTCTLSFTLGGITGSVSETIDYLTVSVEYNLCYCLSMCLGSNFSKRCLVFVPCVGRPSVDIVWSVRNNYIMYTTPPDRVSTSKLNLSMQDDPQGAWLELLLIISELREEDFNINYTCQAVSDRGSPKGYFTLLPTDPNIILPIGSVLGGMTVLFIISVTIYYLFKVDIVLWFRKAFPVLYTNTDLDGKLYDAYVAYAQPRAIGFSKEVEEFALCTLPQVLENACGYKLFIGGRDCMPGKAIVDSVEENIQASRRLLLLYTASTFISKRHTSSTSSNNNNISKSSDNNEWKTGDRSGSMSFDGSEDVYPDSRQQLECMAAMHRALLEGSLKVILVELEEISPAQLALFPESVRHLRKKQGAVCWWKNLRTRQRWRTCVRRREDEEKGGQATQLSPSLSPSSRFWKELRFSMPVRGKRASYPEKTALLNL
;
A
#
# COMPACT_ATOMS: atom_id res chain seq x y z
N MET A 1 -79.61 -106.64 -20.10
CA MET A 1 -78.98 -105.42 -19.55
C MET A 1 -77.93 -105.86 -18.55
N GLY A 2 -76.62 -105.67 -18.65
CA GLY A 2 -75.68 -105.13 -19.63
C GLY A 2 -74.33 -105.27 -18.91
N GLN A 3 -73.40 -106.02 -19.49
CA GLN A 3 -72.21 -106.59 -18.87
C GLN A 3 -70.94 -105.75 -19.18
N ARG A 4 -69.88 -105.94 -18.38
CA ARG A 4 -68.47 -105.46 -18.48
C ARG A 4 -68.18 -104.14 -17.76
N SER A 5 -67.41 -104.03 -16.67
CA SER A 5 -66.16 -104.67 -16.21
C SER A 5 -64.94 -104.46 -17.12
N THR A 6 -63.98 -103.69 -16.59
CA THR A 6 -62.52 -103.66 -16.85
C THR A 6 -62.00 -103.25 -18.24
N VAL A 7 -62.03 -101.94 -18.57
CA VAL A 7 -61.01 -101.26 -19.41
C VAL A 7 -60.93 -99.78 -19.00
N GLY A 8 -60.28 -99.48 -17.87
CA GLY A 8 -60.27 -98.13 -17.29
C GLY A 8 -58.90 -97.49 -17.04
N SER A 9 -57.78 -98.13 -17.40
CA SER A 9 -56.46 -97.66 -16.92
C SER A 9 -55.33 -97.65 -17.96
N LEU A 10 -55.58 -98.01 -19.22
CA LEU A 10 -54.51 -98.16 -20.22
C LEU A 10 -54.51 -97.16 -21.39
N LEU A 11 -55.48 -96.24 -21.46
CA LEU A 11 -55.57 -95.26 -22.57
C LEU A 11 -55.27 -93.81 -22.19
N PHE A 12 -54.96 -93.51 -20.92
CA PHE A 12 -54.47 -92.17 -20.52
C PHE A 12 -52.93 -92.05 -20.49
N PHE A 13 -52.21 -93.15 -20.73
CA PHE A 13 -50.74 -93.17 -20.71
C PHE A 13 -50.06 -93.01 -22.08
N LEU A 14 -50.81 -92.90 -23.18
CA LEU A 14 -50.24 -92.86 -24.53
C LEU A 14 -50.46 -91.54 -25.30
N TRP A 15 -50.93 -90.47 -24.66
CA TRP A 15 -51.10 -89.17 -25.32
C TRP A 15 -50.32 -88.00 -24.71
N LEU A 16 -49.32 -88.28 -23.86
CA LEU A 16 -48.37 -87.29 -23.33
C LEU A 16 -46.91 -87.77 -23.41
N ASN A 17 -46.59 -88.66 -24.35
CA ASN A 17 -45.20 -88.86 -24.79
C ASN A 17 -44.97 -88.07 -26.08
N GLY A 18 -44.96 -86.75 -25.93
CA GLY A 18 -44.74 -85.78 -26.99
C GLY A 18 -44.05 -84.56 -26.42
N ILE A 19 -42.72 -84.64 -26.31
CA ILE A 19 -41.77 -83.52 -26.26
C ILE A 19 -42.06 -82.49 -25.14
N CYS A 20 -41.78 -82.88 -23.91
CA CYS A 20 -41.29 -81.93 -22.90
C CYS A 20 -40.06 -82.54 -22.24
N SER A 21 -38.98 -82.67 -23.02
CA SER A 21 -37.62 -82.65 -22.48
C SER A 21 -37.36 -81.21 -21.98
N GLY A 22 -38.05 -80.84 -20.91
CA GLY A 22 -37.78 -79.62 -20.18
C GLY A 22 -36.35 -79.68 -19.66
N PHE A 23 -35.55 -78.70 -20.06
CA PHE A 23 -34.16 -78.54 -19.66
C PHE A 23 -34.07 -78.52 -18.13
N LYS A 24 -33.63 -79.63 -17.52
CA LYS A 24 -33.38 -79.72 -16.08
C LYS A 24 -31.99 -79.14 -15.84
N LEU A 25 -31.92 -77.82 -15.71
CA LEU A 25 -30.68 -77.07 -15.49
C LEU A 25 -29.96 -77.64 -14.25
N GLU A 26 -28.75 -78.16 -14.43
CA GLU A 26 -27.94 -78.76 -13.35
C GLU A 26 -27.78 -77.78 -12.17
N ASN A 27 -27.85 -78.32 -10.94
CA ASN A 27 -27.80 -77.54 -9.71
C ASN A 27 -26.35 -77.10 -9.38
N CYS A 28 -25.76 -76.30 -10.27
CA CYS A 28 -24.40 -75.76 -10.14
C CYS A 28 -24.38 -74.47 -9.31
N THR A 29 -23.28 -74.26 -8.57
CA THR A 29 -23.12 -73.05 -7.74
C THR A 29 -23.00 -71.80 -8.61
N TYR A 30 -23.82 -70.78 -8.34
CA TYR A 30 -23.80 -69.53 -9.12
C TYR A 30 -22.69 -68.62 -8.59
N TYR A 31 -21.72 -68.30 -9.44
CA TYR A 31 -20.58 -67.44 -9.09
C TYR A 31 -20.88 -66.00 -9.49
N ASN A 32 -20.68 -65.07 -8.54
CA ASN A 32 -20.88 -63.62 -8.64
C ASN A 32 -22.30 -63.19 -9.06
N ARG A 33 -23.08 -62.62 -8.13
CA ARG A 33 -24.48 -62.17 -8.37
C ARG A 33 -24.59 -60.92 -9.27
N THR A 34 -23.48 -60.28 -9.64
CA THR A 34 -23.49 -59.12 -10.54
C THR A 34 -23.53 -59.59 -11.99
N PHE A 35 -24.67 -59.35 -12.66
CA PHE A 35 -24.85 -59.65 -14.08
C PHE A 35 -23.91 -58.80 -14.92
N GLU A 36 -22.86 -59.40 -15.46
CA GLU A 36 -21.99 -58.75 -16.43
C GLU A 36 -22.79 -58.59 -17.74
N SER A 37 -22.92 -57.34 -18.21
CA SER A 37 -23.65 -57.02 -19.43
C SER A 37 -22.67 -56.60 -20.51
N VAL A 38 -22.70 -57.31 -21.64
CA VAL A 38 -21.96 -56.94 -22.85
C VAL A 38 -22.91 -56.15 -23.72
N TYR A 39 -22.54 -54.91 -24.02
CA TYR A 39 -23.28 -54.05 -24.93
C TYR A 39 -22.67 -54.16 -26.31
N SER A 40 -23.48 -54.34 -27.35
CA SER A 40 -23.08 -54.33 -28.76
C SER A 40 -24.06 -53.51 -29.61
N VAL A 41 -23.74 -53.32 -30.89
CA VAL A 41 -24.61 -52.71 -31.90
C VAL A 41 -24.79 -53.69 -33.06
N PRO A 42 -25.89 -53.63 -33.84
CA PRO A 42 -26.08 -54.53 -34.96
C PRO A 42 -24.94 -54.43 -35.98
N GLY A 43 -24.41 -55.58 -36.43
CA GLY A 43 -23.30 -55.65 -37.38
C GLY A 43 -21.91 -55.72 -36.74
N ASP A 44 -21.72 -55.22 -35.52
CA ASP A 44 -20.45 -55.36 -34.79
C ASP A 44 -20.27 -56.81 -34.30
N MET A 45 -19.01 -57.18 -34.05
CA MET A 45 -18.69 -58.43 -33.35
C MET A 45 -18.87 -58.25 -31.84
N ALA A 46 -19.21 -59.31 -31.12
CA ALA A 46 -19.27 -59.28 -29.65
C ALA A 46 -18.61 -60.51 -29.03
N MET A 47 -17.86 -60.29 -27.95
CA MET A 47 -17.24 -61.34 -27.14
C MET A 47 -17.92 -61.41 -25.78
N LEU A 48 -18.41 -62.58 -25.42
CA LEU A 48 -18.78 -62.92 -24.06
C LEU A 48 -17.64 -63.77 -23.48
N ASN A 49 -16.97 -63.26 -22.45
CA ASN A 49 -15.82 -63.92 -21.84
C ASN A 49 -16.21 -64.41 -20.44
N SER A 50 -16.01 -65.71 -20.17
CA SER A 50 -16.26 -66.26 -18.84
C SER A 50 -15.10 -65.96 -17.90
N THR A 51 -15.38 -65.28 -16.79
CA THR A 51 -14.37 -65.00 -15.75
C THR A 51 -14.07 -66.22 -14.89
N LEU A 52 -14.88 -67.29 -14.98
CA LEU A 52 -14.71 -68.53 -14.21
C LEU A 52 -13.36 -69.23 -14.43
N VAL A 53 -12.70 -68.95 -15.57
CA VAL A 53 -11.41 -69.52 -15.95
C VAL A 53 -10.23 -68.60 -15.56
N SER A 54 -10.50 -67.36 -15.12
CA SER A 54 -9.45 -66.41 -14.73
C SER A 54 -8.73 -66.88 -13.46
N SER A 55 -7.40 -66.76 -13.45
CA SER A 55 -6.52 -67.08 -12.32
C SER A 55 -6.92 -66.37 -11.02
N ASP A 56 -7.55 -65.21 -11.14
CA ASP A 56 -7.99 -64.38 -10.01
C ASP A 56 -9.22 -64.94 -9.30
N THR A 57 -10.02 -65.77 -9.99
CA THR A 57 -11.21 -66.42 -9.40
C THR A 57 -10.93 -67.87 -9.02
N PHE A 58 -10.20 -68.60 -9.87
CA PHE A 58 -9.78 -69.97 -9.62
C PHE A 58 -8.47 -70.27 -10.38
N ASN A 59 -7.43 -70.70 -9.67
CA ASN A 59 -6.17 -71.11 -10.30
C ASN A 59 -6.27 -72.56 -10.81
N PHE A 60 -6.89 -72.75 -11.98
CA PHE A 60 -7.04 -74.08 -12.61
C PHE A 60 -5.82 -74.50 -13.44
N THR A 61 -4.60 -74.11 -13.06
CA THR A 61 -3.37 -74.52 -13.77
C THR A 61 -3.09 -76.02 -13.69
N THR A 62 -3.70 -76.74 -12.76
CA THR A 62 -3.43 -78.16 -12.47
C THR A 62 -4.66 -79.07 -12.53
N VAL A 63 -5.88 -78.53 -12.65
CA VAL A 63 -7.13 -79.31 -12.63
C VAL A 63 -7.81 -79.24 -13.98
N PRO A 64 -8.08 -80.37 -14.66
CA PRO A 64 -8.82 -80.37 -15.92
C PRO A 64 -10.25 -79.88 -15.69
N TYR A 65 -10.71 -78.97 -16.55
CA TYR A 65 -12.07 -78.43 -16.52
C TYR A 65 -12.68 -78.47 -17.91
N ASN A 66 -14.02 -78.53 -17.95
CA ASN A 66 -14.80 -78.38 -19.19
C ASN A 66 -15.75 -77.20 -19.02
N ILE A 67 -15.81 -76.32 -20.02
CA ILE A 67 -16.69 -75.15 -20.02
C ILE A 67 -17.64 -75.22 -21.20
N THR A 68 -18.94 -75.07 -20.93
CA THR A 68 -19.97 -75.03 -21.96
C THR A 68 -20.86 -73.81 -21.79
N TRP A 69 -21.44 -73.34 -22.89
CA TRP A 69 -22.29 -72.15 -22.93
C TRP A 69 -23.73 -72.53 -23.24
N TYR A 70 -24.69 -71.91 -22.56
CA TYR A 70 -26.12 -72.12 -22.79
C TYR A 70 -26.83 -70.79 -22.99
N ASN A 71 -27.81 -70.75 -23.89
CA ASN A 71 -28.74 -69.64 -23.98
C ASN A 71 -29.93 -69.90 -23.05
N LEU A 72 -30.14 -69.03 -22.05
CA LEU A 72 -31.20 -69.21 -21.04
C LEU A 72 -32.61 -69.13 -21.61
N LYS A 73 -32.82 -68.33 -22.67
CA LYS A 73 -34.12 -68.15 -23.31
C LYS A 73 -34.58 -69.40 -24.05
N THR A 74 -33.64 -70.11 -24.68
CA THR A 74 -33.93 -71.30 -25.50
C THR A 74 -33.62 -72.62 -24.79
N GLY A 75 -32.82 -72.59 -23.72
CA GLY A 75 -32.31 -73.78 -23.04
C GLY A 75 -31.35 -74.63 -23.89
N ARG A 76 -30.82 -74.10 -24.99
CA ARG A 76 -29.93 -74.83 -25.91
C ARG A 76 -28.47 -74.53 -25.60
N GLU A 77 -27.64 -75.56 -25.76
CA GLU A 77 -26.18 -75.43 -25.72
C GLU A 77 -25.69 -74.69 -26.96
N MET A 78 -24.80 -73.72 -26.76
CA MET A 78 -24.16 -72.98 -27.84
C MET A 78 -23.05 -73.83 -28.43
N SER A 79 -23.03 -73.92 -29.76
CA SER A 79 -22.03 -74.65 -30.52
C SER A 79 -21.52 -73.78 -31.67
N ASN A 80 -20.39 -74.20 -32.27
CA ASN A 80 -19.81 -73.50 -33.40
C ASN A 80 -20.76 -73.52 -34.60
N GLN A 81 -21.11 -72.33 -35.09
CA GLN A 81 -21.90 -72.13 -36.30
C GLN A 81 -21.05 -71.38 -37.31
N THR A 82 -20.75 -72.03 -38.43
CA THR A 82 -19.89 -71.49 -39.48
C THR A 82 -20.35 -70.09 -39.89
N GLY A 83 -19.50 -69.10 -39.68
CA GLY A 83 -19.74 -67.71 -40.06
C GLY A 83 -20.72 -66.90 -39.19
N ARG A 84 -21.20 -67.41 -38.04
CA ARG A 84 -22.06 -66.64 -37.13
C ARG A 84 -21.62 -66.70 -35.67
N ILE A 85 -21.40 -67.89 -35.13
CA ILE A 85 -21.11 -68.11 -33.70
C ILE A 85 -19.85 -68.95 -33.57
N LEU A 86 -18.91 -68.49 -32.76
CA LEU A 86 -17.68 -69.22 -32.45
C LEU A 86 -17.53 -69.36 -30.93
N VAL A 87 -17.62 -70.60 -30.45
CA VAL A 87 -17.29 -70.99 -29.08
C VAL A 87 -15.83 -71.42 -29.05
N HIS A 88 -15.00 -70.68 -28.34
CA HIS A 88 -13.59 -70.99 -28.19
C HIS A 88 -13.14 -70.84 -26.75
N ARG A 89 -12.88 -71.99 -26.11
CA ARG A 89 -12.49 -72.10 -24.70
C ARG A 89 -13.48 -71.35 -23.79
N GLU A 90 -13.03 -70.36 -23.05
CA GLU A 90 -13.83 -69.53 -22.15
C GLU A 90 -14.63 -68.43 -22.83
N THR A 91 -14.51 -68.25 -24.15
CA THR A 91 -15.19 -67.18 -24.90
C THR A 91 -16.27 -67.70 -25.83
N LEU A 92 -17.35 -66.93 -25.93
CA LEU A 92 -18.42 -67.08 -26.91
C LEU A 92 -18.45 -65.81 -27.78
N TRP A 93 -18.19 -65.98 -29.07
CA TRP A 93 -18.14 -64.89 -30.05
C TRP A 93 -19.37 -64.91 -30.95
N PHE A 94 -19.95 -63.72 -31.14
CA PHE A 94 -20.88 -63.42 -32.20
C PHE A 94 -20.13 -62.65 -33.29
N LEU A 95 -20.00 -63.25 -34.47
CA LEU A 95 -19.25 -62.67 -35.59
C LEU A 95 -20.05 -61.59 -36.34
N ASN A 96 -21.37 -61.57 -36.13
CA ASN A 96 -22.27 -60.53 -36.60
C ASN A 96 -23.47 -60.49 -35.64
N VAL A 97 -23.56 -59.45 -34.82
CA VAL A 97 -24.60 -59.31 -33.82
C VAL A 97 -25.90 -58.78 -34.44
N THR A 98 -27.01 -59.40 -34.08
CA THR A 98 -28.36 -59.00 -34.47
C THR A 98 -29.26 -58.79 -33.24
N VAL A 99 -30.37 -58.08 -33.42
CA VAL A 99 -31.32 -57.81 -32.32
C VAL A 99 -31.93 -59.10 -31.76
N ASP A 100 -32.00 -60.17 -32.57
CA ASP A 100 -32.48 -61.49 -32.14
C ASP A 100 -31.53 -62.20 -31.18
N ASP A 101 -30.25 -61.81 -31.15
CA ASP A 101 -29.23 -62.42 -30.29
C ASP A 101 -29.30 -61.91 -28.84
N ILE A 102 -30.16 -60.91 -28.55
CA ILE A 102 -30.42 -60.38 -27.20
C ILE A 102 -30.97 -61.50 -26.31
N ALA A 103 -30.12 -61.95 -25.39
CA ALA A 103 -30.45 -62.98 -24.42
C ALA A 103 -29.47 -62.97 -23.25
N GLU A 104 -29.78 -63.78 -22.24
CA GLU A 104 -28.85 -64.13 -21.18
C GLU A 104 -28.17 -65.45 -21.54
N TYR A 105 -26.85 -65.45 -21.51
CA TYR A 105 -25.99 -66.59 -21.78
C TYR A 105 -25.32 -67.03 -20.50
N VAL A 106 -25.29 -68.34 -20.25
CA VAL A 106 -24.68 -68.90 -19.05
C VAL A 106 -23.52 -69.79 -19.44
N SER A 107 -22.34 -69.48 -18.91
CA SER A 107 -21.20 -70.39 -18.95
C SER A 107 -21.24 -71.32 -17.74
N ILE A 108 -21.13 -72.62 -17.96
CA ILE A 108 -21.06 -73.65 -16.92
C ILE A 108 -19.67 -74.28 -16.97
N LEU A 109 -18.91 -74.12 -15.90
CA LEU A 109 -17.59 -74.72 -15.70
C LEU A 109 -17.72 -75.94 -14.80
N ARG A 110 -17.30 -77.10 -15.31
CA ARG A 110 -17.31 -78.39 -14.61
C ARG A 110 -15.88 -78.81 -14.28
N THR A 111 -15.61 -79.06 -13.01
CA THR A 111 -14.40 -79.73 -12.52
C THR A 111 -14.77 -81.11 -11.97
N PRO A 112 -13.80 -82.01 -11.71
CA PRO A 112 -14.11 -83.34 -11.17
C PRO A 112 -14.86 -83.32 -9.83
N SER A 113 -14.80 -82.23 -9.08
CA SER A 113 -15.37 -82.12 -7.73
C SER A 113 -16.44 -81.05 -7.57
N ARG A 114 -16.52 -80.05 -8.47
CA ARG A 114 -17.44 -78.91 -8.34
C ARG A 114 -17.95 -78.43 -9.69
N CYS A 115 -19.09 -77.75 -9.66
CA CYS A 115 -19.66 -77.07 -10.82
C CYS A 115 -20.00 -75.63 -10.48
N TYR A 116 -19.58 -74.73 -11.37
CA TYR A 116 -19.79 -73.29 -11.27
C TYR A 116 -20.53 -72.78 -12.50
N ARG A 117 -21.40 -71.80 -12.32
CA ARG A 117 -22.10 -71.12 -13.43
C ARG A 117 -22.04 -69.60 -13.28
N GLN A 118 -21.91 -68.91 -14.40
CA GLN A 118 -21.89 -67.45 -14.51
C GLN A 118 -22.85 -67.02 -15.62
N GLY A 119 -23.70 -66.03 -15.36
CA GLY A 119 -24.59 -65.45 -16.36
C GLY A 119 -24.04 -64.13 -16.90
N ILE A 120 -24.09 -63.97 -18.22
CA ILE A 120 -23.71 -62.77 -18.96
C ILE A 120 -24.87 -62.37 -19.86
N LYS A 121 -25.27 -61.10 -19.83
CA LYS A 121 -26.35 -60.56 -20.64
C LYS A 121 -25.80 -59.88 -21.89
N LEU A 122 -26.22 -60.30 -23.08
CA LEU A 122 -25.94 -59.58 -24.31
C LEU A 122 -27.06 -58.57 -24.56
N VAL A 123 -26.69 -57.30 -24.65
CA VAL A 123 -27.60 -56.19 -24.96
C VAL A 123 -27.17 -55.60 -26.30
N VAL A 124 -28.13 -55.41 -27.20
CA VAL A 124 -27.87 -54.83 -28.52
C VAL A 124 -28.63 -53.51 -28.61
N ASP A 125 -27.89 -52.42 -28.61
CA ASP A 125 -28.46 -51.07 -28.69
C ASP A 125 -28.52 -50.63 -30.16
N LEU A 126 -29.65 -50.04 -30.56
CA LEU A 126 -29.80 -49.51 -31.92
C LEU A 126 -29.04 -48.17 -32.05
N PRO A 127 -28.32 -47.96 -33.16
CA PRO A 127 -27.65 -46.69 -33.42
C PRO A 127 -28.69 -45.55 -33.54
N ILE A 128 -28.35 -44.38 -32.99
CA ILE A 128 -29.21 -43.20 -32.99
C ILE A 128 -29.02 -42.45 -34.31
N ALA A 129 -30.10 -42.18 -35.05
CA ALA A 129 -30.04 -41.49 -36.32
C ALA A 129 -29.43 -40.08 -36.18
N GLY A 130 -28.40 -39.79 -36.99
CA GLY A 130 -27.72 -38.48 -37.00
C GLY A 130 -26.62 -38.30 -35.95
N GLN A 131 -26.35 -39.29 -35.09
CA GLN A 131 -25.20 -39.28 -34.17
C GLN A 131 -24.17 -40.32 -34.60
N CYS A 132 -22.90 -39.92 -34.60
CA CYS A 132 -21.77 -40.82 -34.80
C CYS A 132 -21.28 -41.40 -33.48
N GLY A 133 -20.88 -42.66 -33.50
CA GLY A 133 -20.48 -43.42 -32.31
C GLY A 133 -21.60 -44.29 -31.75
N ARG A 134 -21.32 -44.92 -30.62
CA ARG A 134 -22.21 -45.87 -29.95
C ARG A 134 -23.15 -45.17 -28.95
N PRO A 135 -24.38 -45.68 -28.78
CA PRO A 135 -25.33 -45.11 -27.81
C PRO A 135 -24.80 -45.14 -26.38
N LYS A 136 -24.16 -46.24 -26.00
CA LYS A 136 -23.40 -46.39 -24.75
C LYS A 136 -22.03 -45.76 -24.91
N LYS A 137 -21.66 -44.90 -23.96
CA LYS A 137 -20.38 -44.20 -23.92
C LYS A 137 -19.59 -44.57 -22.67
N ALA A 138 -18.28 -44.73 -22.83
CA ALA A 138 -17.33 -44.84 -21.74
C ALA A 138 -16.90 -43.43 -21.30
N PHE A 139 -16.84 -43.18 -20.00
CA PHE A 139 -16.43 -41.87 -19.48
C PHE A 139 -14.93 -41.83 -19.17
N GLN A 140 -14.25 -40.79 -19.64
CA GLN A 140 -12.86 -40.48 -19.29
C GLN A 140 -12.72 -39.01 -18.91
N THR A 141 -11.66 -38.65 -18.21
CA THR A 141 -11.38 -37.26 -17.84
C THR A 141 -10.15 -36.79 -18.60
N LEU A 142 -10.27 -35.64 -19.27
CA LEU A 142 -9.15 -35.00 -19.96
C LEU A 142 -8.87 -33.64 -19.33
N THR A 143 -7.60 -33.27 -19.30
CA THR A 143 -7.17 -31.98 -18.75
C THR A 143 -7.11 -30.93 -19.85
N LEU A 144 -7.81 -29.81 -19.66
CA LEU A 144 -7.90 -28.76 -20.68
C LEU A 144 -6.55 -28.05 -20.89
N GLY A 145 -6.17 -27.80 -22.15
CA GLY A 145 -5.00 -26.98 -22.51
C GLY A 145 -3.63 -27.64 -22.32
N VAL A 146 -3.58 -28.93 -21.97
CA VAL A 146 -2.35 -29.72 -21.85
C VAL A 146 -2.34 -30.89 -22.83
N THR A 147 -1.16 -31.49 -23.01
CA THR A 147 -1.03 -32.76 -23.70
C THR A 147 -1.57 -33.88 -22.81
N ASP A 148 -2.54 -34.63 -23.31
CA ASP A 148 -3.20 -35.72 -22.57
C ASP A 148 -3.40 -36.97 -23.45
N LYS A 149 -3.81 -38.09 -22.84
CA LYS A 149 -3.95 -39.39 -23.52
C LYS A 149 -5.34 -39.97 -23.30
N VAL A 150 -5.97 -40.43 -24.37
CA VAL A 150 -7.23 -41.18 -24.35
C VAL A 150 -6.94 -42.66 -24.53
N SER A 151 -7.46 -43.50 -23.64
CA SER A 151 -7.32 -44.97 -23.75
C SER A 151 -8.56 -45.59 -24.40
N CYS A 152 -8.39 -46.50 -25.34
CA CYS A 152 -9.54 -47.24 -25.88
C CYS A 152 -10.02 -48.29 -24.85
N PRO A 153 -11.34 -48.37 -24.54
CA PRO A 153 -11.89 -49.34 -23.59
C PRO A 153 -11.96 -50.78 -24.15
N LEU A 154 -11.45 -51.05 -25.36
CA LEU A 154 -11.39 -52.38 -25.97
C LEU A 154 -10.14 -53.19 -25.58
N LYS A 155 -9.51 -52.88 -24.44
CA LYS A 155 -8.27 -53.56 -24.00
C LYS A 155 -8.46 -55.07 -23.81
N ASP A 156 -9.60 -55.51 -23.30
CA ASP A 156 -9.89 -56.93 -23.08
C ASP A 156 -10.06 -57.71 -24.39
N TYR A 157 -10.60 -57.07 -25.43
CA TYR A 157 -10.65 -57.64 -26.77
C TYR A 157 -9.24 -57.80 -27.34
N ILE A 158 -8.40 -56.77 -27.21
CA ILE A 158 -7.02 -56.79 -27.74
C ILE A 158 -6.19 -57.88 -27.05
N THR A 159 -6.26 -57.97 -25.72
CA THR A 159 -5.50 -58.99 -24.96
C THR A 159 -5.96 -60.41 -25.29
N LYS A 160 -7.27 -60.64 -25.46
CA LYS A 160 -7.80 -61.95 -25.89
C LYS A 160 -7.40 -62.30 -27.32
N LEU A 161 -7.47 -61.35 -28.25
CA LEU A 161 -7.04 -61.58 -29.64
C LEU A 161 -5.54 -61.87 -29.73
N ASP A 162 -4.71 -61.12 -28.99
CA ASP A 162 -3.27 -61.39 -28.89
C ASP A 162 -3.02 -62.80 -28.30
N SER A 163 -3.84 -63.26 -27.33
CA SER A 163 -3.75 -64.63 -26.78
C SER A 163 -4.11 -65.74 -27.78
N TYR A 164 -4.89 -65.40 -28.83
CA TYR A 164 -5.19 -66.28 -29.95
C TYR A 164 -4.19 -66.14 -31.10
N ASN A 165 -3.13 -65.33 -30.93
CA ASN A 165 -2.19 -64.95 -31.99
C ASN A 165 -2.88 -64.30 -33.21
N ILE A 166 -3.96 -63.55 -32.99
CA ILE A 166 -4.70 -62.83 -34.04
C ILE A 166 -4.26 -61.38 -34.07
N THR A 167 -3.84 -60.93 -35.25
CA THR A 167 -3.48 -59.52 -35.46
C THR A 167 -4.73 -58.66 -35.54
N SER A 168 -4.69 -57.51 -34.85
CA SER A 168 -5.78 -56.54 -34.82
C SER A 168 -5.25 -55.14 -35.10
N SER A 169 -6.12 -54.29 -35.63
CA SER A 169 -5.79 -52.89 -35.98
C SER A 169 -6.82 -51.96 -35.37
N ILE A 170 -6.36 -50.81 -34.84
CA ILE A 170 -7.24 -49.80 -34.26
C ILE A 170 -7.29 -48.56 -35.16
N LYS A 171 -8.47 -47.96 -35.25
CA LYS A 171 -8.68 -46.65 -35.86
C LYS A 171 -9.43 -45.75 -34.89
N TRP A 172 -9.05 -44.49 -34.83
CA TRP A 172 -9.69 -43.47 -34.01
C TRP A 172 -10.49 -42.50 -34.87
N TYR A 173 -11.65 -42.11 -34.37
CA TYR A 173 -12.54 -41.14 -34.97
C TYR A 173 -12.84 -40.03 -33.97
N ARG A 174 -12.95 -38.79 -34.46
CA ARG A 174 -13.43 -37.63 -33.73
C ARG A 174 -14.81 -37.27 -34.31
N GLY A 175 -15.88 -37.52 -33.55
CA GLY A 175 -17.23 -37.49 -34.11
C GLY A 175 -17.37 -38.52 -35.25
N CYS A 176 -17.50 -38.05 -36.48
CA CYS A 176 -17.57 -38.90 -37.68
C CYS A 176 -16.25 -38.94 -38.47
N ASP A 177 -15.27 -38.09 -38.11
CA ASP A 177 -14.07 -37.87 -38.90
C ASP A 177 -12.94 -38.80 -38.46
N LEU A 178 -12.30 -39.47 -39.42
CA LEU A 178 -11.16 -40.35 -39.15
C LEU A 178 -9.94 -39.53 -38.73
N ILE A 179 -9.32 -39.91 -37.60
CA ILE A 179 -8.07 -39.32 -37.12
C ILE A 179 -6.91 -40.04 -37.79
N VAL A 180 -6.16 -39.32 -38.62
CA VAL A 180 -4.95 -39.82 -39.28
C VAL A 180 -3.76 -39.68 -38.33
N ASP A 181 -3.01 -40.77 -38.17
CA ASP A 181 -1.86 -40.83 -37.26
C ASP A 181 -0.73 -39.89 -37.69
N GLY A 182 -0.13 -39.18 -36.72
CA GLY A 182 0.98 -38.26 -36.94
C GLY A 182 0.64 -36.95 -37.64
N THR A 183 -0.63 -36.71 -38.00
CA THR A 183 -1.09 -35.46 -38.60
C THR A 183 -1.84 -34.58 -37.59
N GLY A 184 -1.47 -33.30 -37.52
CA GLY A 184 -2.06 -32.34 -36.60
C GLY A 184 -1.61 -32.56 -35.15
N LYS A 185 -2.56 -32.60 -34.22
CA LYS A 185 -2.33 -32.71 -32.76
C LYS A 185 -2.49 -34.13 -32.20
N PHE A 186 -2.71 -35.12 -33.06
CA PHE A 186 -3.06 -36.49 -32.65
C PHE A 186 -1.94 -37.48 -33.00
N THR A 187 -1.61 -38.38 -32.07
CA THR A 187 -0.59 -39.42 -32.29
C THR A 187 -1.03 -40.74 -31.68
N TYR A 188 -0.91 -41.83 -32.43
CA TYR A 188 -1.25 -43.17 -31.96
C TYR A 188 -0.08 -43.70 -31.12
N MET A 189 -0.41 -44.23 -29.94
CA MET A 189 0.55 -44.84 -29.02
C MET A 189 0.05 -46.23 -28.60
N ASP A 190 0.97 -47.18 -28.39
CA ASP A 190 0.75 -48.46 -27.73
C ASP A 190 -0.53 -49.23 -28.12
N LYS A 191 -0.74 -49.48 -29.43
CA LYS A 191 -1.89 -50.17 -30.07
C LYS A 191 -3.32 -49.65 -29.74
N ALA A 192 -3.53 -48.90 -28.66
CA ALA A 192 -4.86 -48.58 -28.12
C ALA A 192 -4.93 -47.21 -27.41
N ILE A 193 -3.88 -46.39 -27.48
CA ILE A 193 -3.82 -45.08 -26.83
C ILE A 193 -3.74 -44.00 -27.91
N LEU A 194 -4.50 -42.92 -27.73
CA LEU A 194 -4.44 -41.72 -28.56
C LEU A 194 -3.87 -40.57 -27.73
N LYS A 195 -2.70 -40.06 -28.12
CA LYS A 195 -2.10 -38.85 -27.54
C LYS A 195 -2.68 -37.61 -28.23
N ILE A 196 -3.05 -36.60 -27.45
CA ILE A 196 -3.59 -35.32 -27.90
C ILE A 196 -2.67 -34.22 -27.36
N GLU A 197 -2.01 -33.44 -28.22
CA GLU A 197 -1.00 -32.45 -27.78
C GLU A 197 -1.59 -31.20 -27.14
N SER A 198 -2.83 -30.85 -27.47
CA SER A 198 -3.58 -29.76 -26.84
C SER A 198 -5.08 -30.08 -26.82
N VAL A 199 -5.60 -30.41 -25.64
CA VAL A 199 -7.03 -30.70 -25.44
C VAL A 199 -7.83 -29.40 -25.47
N GLU A 200 -8.82 -29.35 -26.36
CA GLU A 200 -9.76 -28.24 -26.52
C GLU A 200 -11.11 -28.57 -25.87
N ALA A 201 -11.83 -27.52 -25.44
CA ALA A 201 -13.15 -27.64 -24.81
C ALA A 201 -14.29 -28.01 -25.78
N GLU A 202 -13.98 -28.36 -27.03
CA GLU A 202 -14.99 -28.73 -28.01
C GLU A 202 -15.68 -30.04 -27.60
N ASN A 203 -17.00 -30.10 -27.77
CA ASN A 203 -17.85 -31.20 -27.31
C ASN A 203 -17.85 -32.39 -28.29
N ASN A 204 -16.67 -32.83 -28.72
CA ASN A 204 -16.52 -33.83 -29.78
C ASN A 204 -16.17 -35.20 -29.18
N LEU A 205 -17.03 -36.20 -29.36
CA LEU A 205 -16.81 -37.57 -28.86
C LEU A 205 -15.65 -38.26 -29.60
N TYR A 206 -14.90 -39.11 -28.92
CA TYR A 206 -13.89 -39.96 -29.55
C TYR A 206 -14.37 -41.40 -29.66
N THR A 207 -14.27 -42.00 -30.84
CA THR A 207 -14.65 -43.40 -31.06
C THR A 207 -13.42 -44.19 -31.50
N CYS A 208 -13.10 -45.29 -30.81
CA CYS A 208 -12.09 -46.24 -31.27
C CYS A 208 -12.77 -47.46 -31.90
N THR A 209 -12.30 -47.88 -33.06
CA THR A 209 -12.77 -49.06 -33.77
C THR A 209 -11.64 -50.05 -33.92
N LEU A 210 -11.80 -51.22 -33.32
CA LEU A 210 -10.91 -52.36 -33.44
C LEU A 210 -11.38 -53.25 -34.59
N SER A 211 -10.50 -53.54 -35.54
CA SER A 211 -10.78 -54.43 -36.69
C SER A 211 -9.84 -55.63 -36.67
N PHE A 212 -10.39 -56.83 -36.85
CA PHE A 212 -9.66 -58.10 -36.83
C PHE A 212 -10.40 -59.17 -37.62
N THR A 213 -9.69 -60.28 -37.91
CA THR A 213 -10.25 -61.42 -38.64
C THR A 213 -10.34 -62.63 -37.71
N LEU A 214 -11.56 -63.14 -37.49
CA LEU A 214 -11.83 -64.29 -36.62
C LEU A 214 -12.75 -65.28 -37.34
N GLY A 215 -12.38 -66.56 -37.35
CA GLY A 215 -13.19 -67.60 -38.00
C GLY A 215 -13.37 -67.41 -39.52
N GLY A 216 -12.43 -66.73 -40.18
CA GLY A 216 -12.49 -66.41 -41.61
C GLY A 216 -13.35 -65.18 -41.96
N ILE A 217 -13.96 -64.52 -40.96
CA ILE A 217 -14.74 -63.30 -41.13
C ILE A 217 -13.95 -62.12 -40.58
N THR A 218 -13.88 -61.04 -41.36
CA THR A 218 -13.34 -59.77 -40.89
C THR A 218 -14.48 -58.92 -40.38
N GLY A 219 -14.37 -58.48 -39.14
CA GLY A 219 -15.36 -57.59 -38.53
C GLY A 219 -14.70 -56.56 -37.64
N SER A 220 -15.55 -55.75 -37.03
CA SER A 220 -15.14 -54.65 -36.17
C SER A 220 -15.92 -54.63 -34.86
N VAL A 221 -15.29 -54.03 -33.86
CA VAL A 221 -15.92 -53.66 -32.60
C VAL A 221 -15.55 -52.21 -32.34
N SER A 222 -16.54 -51.38 -32.07
CA SER A 222 -16.32 -49.96 -31.77
C SER A 222 -16.68 -49.64 -30.32
N GLU A 223 -16.05 -48.64 -29.72
CA GLU A 223 -16.44 -48.06 -28.43
C GLU A 223 -16.29 -46.55 -28.49
N THR A 224 -17.26 -45.83 -27.91
CA THR A 224 -17.30 -44.36 -27.92
C THR A 224 -17.05 -43.81 -26.53
N ILE A 225 -16.23 -42.76 -26.45
CA ILE A 225 -15.73 -42.17 -25.22
C ILE A 225 -16.30 -40.76 -25.12
N ASP A 226 -17.02 -40.52 -24.02
CA ASP A 226 -17.41 -39.20 -23.56
C ASP A 226 -16.35 -38.72 -22.56
N TYR A 227 -15.94 -37.46 -22.65
CA TYR A 227 -14.96 -36.93 -21.72
C TYR A 227 -15.43 -35.69 -21.00
N LEU A 228 -15.10 -35.61 -19.71
CA LEU A 228 -15.14 -34.35 -18.99
C LEU A 228 -13.80 -33.64 -19.11
N THR A 229 -13.83 -32.40 -19.59
CA THR A 229 -12.70 -31.50 -19.46
C THR A 229 -12.63 -30.96 -18.04
N VAL A 230 -11.56 -31.27 -17.33
CA VAL A 230 -11.26 -30.66 -16.04
C VAL A 230 -10.34 -29.48 -16.30
N SER A 231 -10.83 -28.26 -16.00
CA SER A 231 -9.96 -27.10 -15.87
C SER A 231 -9.28 -27.21 -14.51
N VAL A 232 -7.96 -27.45 -14.52
CA VAL A 232 -7.17 -27.24 -13.30
C VAL A 232 -7.09 -25.73 -13.14
N GLU A 233 -7.84 -25.20 -12.18
CA GLU A 233 -7.81 -23.78 -11.84
C GLU A 233 -6.46 -23.50 -11.17
N TYR A 234 -5.48 -23.10 -11.99
CA TYR A 234 -4.18 -22.66 -11.53
C TYR A 234 -4.37 -21.33 -10.80
N ASN A 235 -4.43 -21.37 -9.47
CA ASN A 235 -4.24 -20.15 -8.71
C ASN A 235 -2.82 -19.63 -8.99
N LEU A 236 -2.80 -18.45 -9.61
CA LEU A 236 -1.62 -17.75 -10.09
C LEU A 236 -0.54 -17.64 -9.00
N CYS A 237 0.72 -17.71 -9.47
CA CYS A 237 1.94 -17.29 -8.79
C CYS A 237 1.72 -16.41 -7.54
N TYR A 238 1.78 -17.01 -6.35
CA TYR A 238 1.80 -16.26 -5.10
C TYR A 238 3.26 -15.95 -4.74
N CYS A 239 3.73 -14.77 -5.15
CA CYS A 239 4.93 -14.20 -4.55
C CYS A 239 4.65 -13.90 -3.08
N LEU A 240 5.37 -14.55 -2.17
CA LEU A 240 5.23 -14.36 -0.72
C LEU A 240 6.40 -13.52 -0.22
N SER A 241 6.10 -12.35 0.34
CA SER A 241 7.08 -11.47 0.97
C SER A 241 7.39 -11.97 2.38
N MET A 242 8.66 -12.22 2.70
CA MET A 242 9.06 -12.73 4.02
C MET A 242 10.37 -12.11 4.53
N CYS A 243 10.58 -12.11 5.84
CA CYS A 243 11.77 -11.56 6.48
C CYS A 243 12.92 -12.59 6.54
N LEU A 244 14.16 -12.11 6.52
CA LEU A 244 15.33 -12.95 6.77
C LEU A 244 15.29 -13.50 8.21
N GLY A 245 15.72 -14.76 8.40
CA GLY A 245 15.83 -15.39 9.72
C GLY A 245 14.51 -15.86 10.34
N SER A 246 13.35 -15.58 9.74
CA SER A 246 12.08 -16.12 10.21
C SER A 246 11.91 -17.60 9.81
N ASN A 247 11.11 -18.33 10.58
CA ASN A 247 10.64 -19.65 10.18
C ASN A 247 9.54 -19.53 9.13
N PHE A 248 9.49 -20.48 8.21
CA PHE A 248 8.50 -20.50 7.14
C PHE A 248 7.94 -21.90 6.95
N SER A 249 6.62 -21.98 6.77
CA SER A 249 5.97 -23.21 6.38
C SER A 249 4.94 -22.96 5.27
N LYS A 250 4.91 -23.85 4.28
CA LYS A 250 3.96 -23.80 3.18
C LYS A 250 3.25 -25.12 3.01
N ARG A 251 1.92 -25.06 2.94
CA ARG A 251 1.07 -26.23 2.70
C ARG A 251 0.86 -26.49 1.23
N CYS A 252 1.13 -27.71 0.80
CA CYS A 252 0.61 -28.26 -0.45
C CYS A 252 -0.56 -29.19 -0.14
N LEU A 253 -1.71 -28.91 -0.74
CA LEU A 253 -2.95 -29.64 -0.54
C LEU A 253 -3.47 -30.11 -1.91
N VAL A 254 -3.65 -31.42 -2.07
CA VAL A 254 -4.07 -32.04 -3.33
C VAL A 254 -5.28 -32.92 -3.08
N PHE A 255 -6.32 -32.74 -3.89
CA PHE A 255 -7.49 -33.59 -3.89
C PHE A 255 -7.36 -34.66 -4.97
N VAL A 256 -7.57 -35.92 -4.60
CA VAL A 256 -7.57 -37.05 -5.53
C VAL A 256 -8.94 -37.72 -5.49
N PRO A 257 -9.73 -37.68 -6.57
CA PRO A 257 -10.98 -38.43 -6.66
C PRO A 257 -10.64 -39.92 -6.79
N CYS A 258 -10.95 -40.71 -5.75
CA CYS A 258 -10.65 -42.14 -5.70
C CYS A 258 -11.59 -42.90 -4.75
N VAL A 259 -11.75 -44.20 -5.02
CA VAL A 259 -12.42 -45.13 -4.11
C VAL A 259 -11.35 -45.97 -3.42
N GLY A 260 -11.15 -45.76 -2.11
CA GLY A 260 -10.06 -46.38 -1.34
C GLY A 260 -8.79 -45.55 -1.30
N ARG A 261 -7.64 -46.16 -0.96
CA ARG A 261 -6.37 -45.43 -0.83
C ARG A 261 -5.81 -45.05 -2.21
N PRO A 262 -5.59 -43.76 -2.50
CA PRO A 262 -4.98 -43.32 -3.75
C PRO A 262 -3.50 -43.74 -3.80
N SER A 263 -3.04 -44.13 -4.99
CA SER A 263 -1.62 -44.34 -5.30
C SER A 263 -1.04 -43.07 -5.93
N VAL A 264 -0.79 -42.05 -5.10
CA VAL A 264 -0.28 -40.75 -5.54
C VAL A 264 0.79 -40.29 -4.56
N ASP A 265 1.96 -39.93 -5.08
CA ASP A 265 3.06 -39.40 -4.28
C ASP A 265 3.11 -37.88 -4.40
N ILE A 266 3.15 -37.19 -3.27
CA ILE A 266 3.37 -35.73 -3.23
C ILE A 266 4.80 -35.47 -2.82
N VAL A 267 5.51 -34.65 -3.61
CA VAL A 267 6.89 -34.27 -3.32
C VAL A 267 7.11 -32.79 -3.53
N TRP A 268 7.95 -32.22 -2.67
CA TRP A 268 8.50 -30.88 -2.84
C TRP A 268 9.83 -30.97 -3.59
N SER A 269 10.08 -30.04 -4.51
CA SER A 269 11.34 -29.96 -5.25
C SER A 269 11.79 -28.52 -5.44
N VAL A 270 13.10 -28.33 -5.42
CA VAL A 270 13.79 -27.06 -5.67
C VAL A 270 14.92 -27.32 -6.64
N ARG A 271 14.98 -26.58 -7.76
CA ARG A 271 16.03 -26.74 -8.79
C ARG A 271 16.23 -28.21 -9.22
N ASN A 272 15.15 -28.97 -9.33
CA ASN A 272 15.11 -30.42 -9.63
C ASN A 272 15.64 -31.37 -8.54
N ASN A 273 15.99 -30.88 -7.34
CA ASN A 273 16.28 -31.74 -6.19
C ASN A 273 15.02 -31.91 -5.34
N TYR A 274 14.74 -33.16 -4.95
CA TYR A 274 13.63 -33.47 -4.06
C TYR A 274 13.98 -33.17 -2.61
N ILE A 275 13.05 -32.54 -1.90
CA ILE A 275 13.14 -32.30 -0.46
C ILE A 275 12.40 -33.45 0.22
N MET A 276 13.11 -34.17 1.08
CA MET A 276 12.61 -35.35 1.77
C MET A 276 12.40 -35.06 3.26
N TYR A 277 11.63 -35.93 3.91
CA TYR A 277 11.55 -35.96 5.36
C TYR A 277 12.85 -36.53 5.94
N THR A 278 13.52 -35.78 6.82
CA THR A 278 14.74 -36.21 7.51
C THR A 278 14.55 -36.23 9.04
N THR A 279 15.26 -37.13 9.72
CA THR A 279 15.26 -37.27 11.19
C THR A 279 16.69 -37.38 11.70
N PRO A 280 17.24 -36.35 12.39
CA PRO A 280 16.61 -35.07 12.75
C PRO A 280 16.28 -34.20 11.52
N PRO A 281 15.26 -33.32 11.61
CA PRO A 281 14.85 -32.49 10.49
C PRO A 281 15.96 -31.51 10.12
N ASP A 282 16.36 -31.52 8.85
CA ASP A 282 17.26 -30.52 8.29
C ASP A 282 16.60 -29.13 8.28
N ARG A 283 17.41 -28.10 8.07
CA ARG A 283 16.95 -26.70 7.95
C ARG A 283 15.77 -26.56 6.99
N VAL A 284 15.84 -27.26 5.85
CA VAL A 284 14.77 -27.34 4.84
C VAL A 284 14.33 -28.81 4.78
N SER A 285 13.11 -29.09 5.21
CA SER A 285 12.57 -30.45 5.27
C SER A 285 11.06 -30.46 4.99
N THR A 286 10.50 -31.63 4.72
CA THR A 286 9.05 -31.80 4.59
C THR A 286 8.46 -32.46 5.83
N SER A 287 7.17 -32.23 6.11
CA SER A 287 6.45 -32.99 7.13
C SER A 287 6.16 -34.43 6.70
N LYS A 288 5.69 -35.26 7.63
CA LYS A 288 5.02 -36.51 7.28
C LYS A 288 3.77 -36.22 6.45
N LEU A 289 3.50 -37.06 5.46
CA LEU A 289 2.30 -36.96 4.61
C LEU A 289 1.05 -37.24 5.45
N ASN A 290 0.09 -36.31 5.42
CA ASN A 290 -1.22 -36.49 6.03
C ASN A 290 -2.24 -36.83 4.95
N LEU A 291 -3.02 -37.90 5.17
CA LEU A 291 -4.05 -38.37 4.26
C LEU A 291 -5.39 -38.37 4.98
N SER A 292 -6.38 -37.70 4.39
CA SER A 292 -7.75 -37.62 4.89
C SER A 292 -8.72 -38.07 3.81
N MET A 293 -9.54 -39.09 4.09
CA MET A 293 -10.58 -39.55 3.17
C MET A 293 -11.81 -38.66 3.28
N GLN A 294 -12.50 -38.42 2.16
CA GLN A 294 -13.75 -37.67 2.10
C GLN A 294 -14.79 -38.47 1.32
N ASP A 295 -16.01 -38.52 1.83
CA ASP A 295 -17.12 -39.28 1.23
C ASP A 295 -17.90 -38.48 0.20
N ASP A 296 -17.94 -37.14 0.31
CA ASP A 296 -18.64 -36.24 -0.60
C ASP A 296 -17.86 -34.92 -0.83
N PRO A 297 -17.30 -34.67 -2.03
CA PRO A 297 -17.16 -35.61 -3.14
C PRO A 297 -16.23 -36.78 -2.76
N GLN A 298 -16.54 -37.99 -3.24
CA GLN A 298 -15.80 -39.20 -2.90
C GLN A 298 -14.33 -39.11 -3.37
N GLY A 299 -13.38 -39.10 -2.43
CA GLY A 299 -11.96 -38.96 -2.72
C GLY A 299 -11.08 -38.86 -1.48
N ALA A 300 -9.85 -38.41 -1.67
CA ALA A 300 -8.86 -38.25 -0.62
C ALA A 300 -8.13 -36.91 -0.75
N TRP A 301 -7.96 -36.22 0.38
CA TRP A 301 -7.06 -35.08 0.53
C TRP A 301 -5.71 -35.55 1.03
N LEU A 302 -4.68 -35.12 0.32
CA LEU A 302 -3.28 -35.36 0.66
C LEU A 302 -2.63 -34.02 0.99
N GLU A 303 -2.03 -33.92 2.18
CA GLU A 303 -1.40 -32.71 2.70
C GLU A 303 0.08 -32.95 3.00
N LEU A 304 0.95 -32.11 2.42
CA LEU A 304 2.39 -32.12 2.66
C LEU A 304 2.90 -30.69 2.94
N LEU A 305 3.52 -30.49 4.10
CA LEU A 305 4.09 -29.21 4.50
C LEU A 305 5.57 -29.14 4.10
N LEU A 306 5.97 -28.04 3.47
CA LEU A 306 7.36 -27.61 3.39
C LEU A 306 7.69 -26.80 4.64
N ILE A 307 8.79 -27.12 5.32
CA ILE A 307 9.22 -26.47 6.56
C ILE A 307 10.65 -25.96 6.33
N ILE A 308 10.84 -24.65 6.54
CA ILE A 308 12.14 -23.99 6.56
C ILE A 308 12.31 -23.39 7.95
N SER A 309 13.25 -23.90 8.75
CA SER A 309 13.44 -23.46 10.14
C SER A 309 13.94 -22.02 10.22
N GLU A 310 14.82 -21.63 9.30
CA GLU A 310 15.42 -20.31 9.21
C GLU A 310 15.63 -19.94 7.74
N LEU A 311 15.01 -18.83 7.30
CA LEU A 311 15.15 -18.28 5.95
C LEU A 311 16.48 -17.55 5.76
N ARG A 312 17.24 -17.96 4.75
CA ARG A 312 18.52 -17.37 4.35
C ARG A 312 18.39 -16.65 3.01
N GLU A 313 19.37 -15.80 2.68
CA GLU A 313 19.43 -15.12 1.36
C GLU A 313 19.34 -16.11 0.18
N GLU A 314 19.91 -17.30 0.35
CA GLU A 314 19.86 -18.38 -0.64
C GLU A 314 18.46 -18.94 -0.88
N ASP A 315 17.49 -18.75 0.01
CA ASP A 315 16.13 -19.28 -0.15
C ASP A 315 15.20 -18.30 -0.92
N PHE A 316 15.61 -17.05 -1.09
CA PHE A 316 14.85 -16.03 -1.80
C PHE A 316 15.11 -16.05 -3.31
N ASN A 317 14.14 -15.59 -4.09
CA ASN A 317 14.17 -15.60 -5.57
C ASN A 317 14.35 -17.01 -6.17
N ILE A 318 13.95 -18.05 -5.44
CA ILE A 318 13.92 -19.44 -5.90
C ILE A 318 12.48 -19.92 -6.00
N ASN A 319 12.21 -20.71 -7.04
CA ASN A 319 10.92 -21.38 -7.23
C ASN A 319 10.89 -22.70 -6.49
N TYR A 320 10.01 -22.80 -5.49
CA TYR A 320 9.69 -24.04 -4.80
C TYR A 320 8.50 -24.69 -5.50
N THR A 321 8.64 -25.95 -5.89
CA THR A 321 7.61 -26.66 -6.67
C THR A 321 7.05 -27.82 -5.85
N CYS A 322 5.74 -27.81 -5.62
CA CYS A 322 5.01 -28.99 -5.18
C CYS A 322 4.52 -29.74 -6.40
N GLN A 323 4.81 -31.04 -6.49
CA GLN A 323 4.24 -31.90 -7.53
C GLN A 323 3.53 -33.10 -6.89
N ALA A 324 2.38 -33.46 -7.45
CA ALA A 324 1.77 -34.76 -7.20
C ALA A 324 2.07 -35.66 -8.39
N VAL A 325 2.63 -36.84 -8.15
CA VAL A 325 3.01 -37.82 -9.17
C VAL A 325 2.03 -38.98 -9.08
N SER A 326 1.41 -39.27 -10.21
CA SER A 326 0.52 -40.42 -10.38
C SER A 326 0.75 -41.04 -11.75
N ASP A 327 0.27 -42.27 -11.94
CA ASP A 327 0.31 -42.94 -13.25
C ASP A 327 -0.47 -42.18 -14.34
N ARG A 328 -1.39 -41.29 -13.93
CA ARG A 328 -2.23 -40.47 -14.81
C ARG A 328 -1.61 -39.13 -15.17
N GLY A 329 -0.56 -38.71 -14.48
CA GLY A 329 0.07 -37.40 -14.72
C GLY A 329 0.77 -36.83 -13.50
N SER A 330 1.48 -35.72 -13.72
CA SER A 330 2.26 -35.03 -12.69
C SER A 330 1.92 -33.52 -12.60
N PRO A 331 0.76 -33.13 -12.05
CA PRO A 331 0.45 -31.72 -11.83
C PRO A 331 1.48 -31.07 -10.90
N LYS A 332 1.87 -29.83 -11.24
CA LYS A 332 2.87 -29.03 -10.51
C LYS A 332 2.31 -27.67 -10.13
N GLY A 333 2.58 -27.23 -8.90
CA GLY A 333 2.35 -25.86 -8.43
C GLY A 333 3.66 -25.28 -7.92
N TYR A 334 3.93 -24.01 -8.23
CA TYR A 334 5.16 -23.34 -7.82
C TYR A 334 4.85 -22.04 -7.06
N PHE A 335 5.76 -21.66 -6.17
CA PHE A 335 5.75 -20.35 -5.52
C PHE A 335 7.17 -19.81 -5.37
N THR A 336 7.30 -18.50 -5.27
CA THR A 336 8.59 -17.82 -5.11
C THR A 336 8.57 -16.99 -3.82
N LEU A 337 9.64 -17.10 -3.04
CA LEU A 337 9.85 -16.26 -1.86
C LEU A 337 10.55 -14.96 -2.27
N LEU A 338 9.95 -13.82 -1.92
CA LEU A 338 10.55 -12.50 -2.10
C LEU A 338 10.98 -11.94 -0.74
N PRO A 339 12.14 -11.28 -0.66
CA PRO A 339 12.52 -10.56 0.55
C PRO A 339 11.55 -9.40 0.76
N THR A 340 11.05 -9.25 1.98
CA THR A 340 10.31 -8.04 2.35
C THR A 340 11.26 -6.86 2.28
N ASP A 341 10.95 -5.90 1.41
CA ASP A 341 11.69 -4.64 1.35
C ASP A 341 11.72 -4.03 2.76
N PRO A 342 12.91 -3.70 3.29
CA PRO A 342 12.97 -3.02 4.57
C PRO A 342 12.13 -1.75 4.46
N ASN A 343 11.28 -1.45 5.45
CA ASN A 343 10.44 -0.24 5.45
C ASN A 343 11.31 1.03 5.52
N ILE A 344 11.92 1.42 4.39
CA ILE A 344 12.84 2.57 4.29
C ILE A 344 12.08 3.90 4.44
N ILE A 345 10.75 3.86 4.32
CA ILE A 345 9.86 5.02 4.49
C ILE A 345 9.98 5.61 5.90
N LEU A 346 10.12 4.78 6.94
CA LEU A 346 10.18 5.23 8.33
C LEU A 346 11.51 5.93 8.69
N PRO A 347 12.71 5.39 8.36
CA PRO A 347 13.96 6.12 8.55
C PRO A 347 14.06 7.35 7.64
N ILE A 348 13.60 7.30 6.38
CA ILE A 348 13.60 8.48 5.50
C ILE A 348 12.68 9.58 6.06
N GLY A 349 11.46 9.22 6.49
CA GLY A 349 10.52 10.15 7.10
C GLY A 349 11.04 10.76 8.41
N SER A 350 11.75 9.98 9.22
CA SER A 350 12.37 10.45 10.46
C SER A 350 13.51 11.46 10.19
N VAL A 351 14.38 11.18 9.22
CA VAL A 351 15.47 12.09 8.84
C VAL A 351 14.91 13.40 8.26
N LEU A 352 13.95 13.33 7.33
CA LEU A 352 13.31 14.52 6.76
C LEU A 352 12.54 15.32 7.83
N GLY A 353 11.84 14.64 8.74
CA GLY A 353 11.17 15.26 9.89
C GLY A 353 12.15 15.97 10.81
N GLY A 354 13.27 15.34 11.16
CA GLY A 354 14.33 15.94 11.97
C GLY A 354 14.92 17.21 11.33
N MET A 355 15.20 17.16 10.03
CA MET A 355 15.76 18.31 9.30
C MET A 355 14.79 19.49 9.25
N THR A 356 13.49 19.25 9.07
CA THR A 356 12.50 20.33 9.08
C THR A 356 12.36 20.97 10.46
N VAL A 357 12.33 20.17 11.53
CA VAL A 357 12.28 20.70 12.91
C VAL A 357 13.52 21.53 13.24
N LEU A 358 14.71 21.05 12.89
CA LEU A 358 15.96 21.81 13.08
C LEU A 358 15.96 23.13 12.30
N PHE A 359 15.44 23.13 11.07
CA PHE A 359 15.29 24.35 10.28
C PHE A 359 14.35 25.34 10.96
N ILE A 360 13.19 24.89 11.45
CA ILE A 360 12.25 25.74 12.18
C ILE A 360 12.89 26.31 13.45
N ILE A 361 13.59 25.48 14.24
CA ILE A 361 14.30 25.94 15.45
C ILE A 361 15.35 27.00 15.09
N SER A 362 16.17 26.75 14.05
CA SER A 362 17.18 27.70 13.58
C SER A 362 16.57 29.04 13.16
N VAL A 363 15.50 29.01 12.37
CA VAL A 363 14.78 30.22 11.94
C VAL A 363 14.20 30.96 13.16
N THR A 364 13.64 30.23 14.12
CA THR A 364 13.06 30.82 15.33
C THR A 364 14.14 31.49 16.20
N ILE A 365 15.28 30.82 16.41
CA ILE A 365 16.45 31.38 17.11
C ILE A 365 16.96 32.62 16.38
N TYR A 366 17.07 32.57 15.05
CA TYR A 366 17.47 33.72 14.24
C TYR A 366 16.54 34.91 14.46
N TYR A 367 15.22 34.73 14.44
CA TYR A 367 14.28 35.84 14.64
C TYR A 367 14.29 36.38 16.08
N LEU A 368 14.43 35.52 17.09
CA LEU A 368 14.48 35.95 18.49
C LEU A 368 15.78 36.70 18.83
N PHE A 369 16.91 36.22 18.31
CA PHE A 369 18.24 36.76 18.62
C PHE A 369 18.82 37.61 17.49
N LYS A 370 18.04 37.99 16.48
CA LYS A 370 18.52 38.76 15.30
C LYS A 370 19.41 39.95 15.67
N VAL A 371 18.96 40.76 16.63
CA VAL A 371 19.72 41.94 17.11
C VAL A 371 21.02 41.51 17.77
N ASP A 372 20.99 40.48 18.61
CA ASP A 372 22.15 39.97 19.33
C ASP A 372 23.16 39.30 18.40
N ILE A 373 22.71 38.49 17.44
CA ILE A 373 23.55 37.85 16.42
C ILE A 373 24.24 38.91 15.57
N VAL A 374 23.52 39.94 15.10
CA VAL A 374 24.12 41.00 14.27
C VAL A 374 25.11 41.83 15.07
N LEU A 375 24.78 42.21 16.31
CA LEU A 375 25.71 42.95 17.17
C LEU A 375 26.95 42.13 17.52
N TRP A 376 26.79 40.84 17.79
CA TRP A 376 27.91 39.92 18.02
C TRP A 376 28.77 39.77 16.78
N PHE A 377 28.17 39.58 15.61
CA PHE A 377 28.89 39.46 14.34
C PHE A 377 29.69 40.73 14.02
N ARG A 378 29.12 41.93 14.21
CA ARG A 378 29.84 43.22 14.09
C ARG A 378 31.06 43.30 15.02
N LYS A 379 30.97 42.73 16.22
CA LYS A 379 32.07 42.69 17.20
C LYS A 379 33.13 41.63 16.85
N ALA A 380 32.71 40.45 16.42
CA ALA A 380 33.57 39.30 16.14
C ALA A 380 34.35 39.49 14.83
N PHE A 381 33.76 40.14 13.83
CA PHE A 381 34.38 40.37 12.53
C PHE A 381 34.45 41.86 12.15
N PRO A 382 35.28 42.68 12.84
CA PRO A 382 35.42 44.11 12.50
C PRO A 382 36.08 44.37 11.14
N VAL A 383 36.80 43.39 10.59
CA VAL A 383 37.55 43.49 9.32
C VAL A 383 36.60 43.56 8.11
N LEU A 384 35.41 42.99 8.23
CA LEU A 384 34.40 42.99 7.15
C LEU A 384 33.68 44.34 6.98
N TYR A 385 33.94 45.31 7.87
CA TYR A 385 33.31 46.62 7.86
C TYR A 385 34.35 47.72 7.64
N THR A 386 34.07 48.64 6.73
CA THR A 386 34.95 49.78 6.46
C THR A 386 35.05 50.67 7.70
N ASN A 387 36.26 51.13 8.01
CA ASN A 387 36.47 52.11 9.06
C ASN A 387 35.81 53.43 8.63
N THR A 388 34.72 53.78 9.30
CA THR A 388 33.97 55.03 9.04
C THR A 388 34.81 56.29 9.28
N ASP A 389 35.95 56.18 9.96
CA ASP A 389 36.87 57.28 10.28
C ASP A 389 37.60 57.85 9.05
N LEU A 390 37.50 57.21 7.89
CA LEU A 390 38.01 57.72 6.61
C LEU A 390 37.04 58.69 5.91
N ASP A 391 35.78 58.77 6.35
CA ASP A 391 34.71 59.53 5.67
C ASP A 391 34.78 61.07 5.93
N GLY A 392 35.79 61.56 6.65
CA GLY A 392 35.94 62.98 7.00
C GLY A 392 34.92 63.53 8.02
N LYS A 393 33.93 62.73 8.43
CA LYS A 393 32.94 63.09 9.46
C LYS A 393 33.51 62.97 10.89
N LEU A 394 33.27 63.98 11.73
CA LEU A 394 33.83 64.10 13.08
C LEU A 394 33.04 63.29 14.13
N TYR A 395 31.72 63.17 13.95
CA TYR A 395 30.82 62.59 14.95
C TYR A 395 30.07 61.36 14.41
N ASP A 396 29.91 60.35 15.26
CA ASP A 396 29.12 59.16 14.96
C ASP A 396 27.62 59.49 14.95
N ALA A 397 27.18 60.40 15.83
CA ALA A 397 25.83 60.93 15.77
C ALA A 397 25.66 62.32 16.42
N TYR A 398 24.74 63.10 15.84
CA TYR A 398 24.19 64.34 16.41
C TYR A 398 23.01 64.01 17.32
N VAL A 399 22.93 64.58 18.52
CA VAL A 399 21.81 64.36 19.45
C VAL A 399 20.96 65.62 19.53
N ALA A 400 19.72 65.52 19.05
CA ALA A 400 18.71 66.57 19.12
C ALA A 400 17.69 66.24 20.24
N TYR A 401 17.50 67.17 21.18
CA TYR A 401 16.58 67.05 22.30
C TYR A 401 15.97 68.42 22.66
N ALA A 402 14.89 68.43 23.44
CA ALA A 402 14.23 69.68 23.85
C ALA A 402 15.08 70.42 24.90
N GLN A 403 15.45 71.67 24.60
CA GLN A 403 16.29 72.49 25.49
C GLN A 403 15.49 73.09 26.65
N PRO A 404 16.16 73.53 27.74
CA PRO A 404 15.51 74.25 28.82
C PRO A 404 14.72 75.45 28.28
N ARG A 405 13.43 75.55 28.62
CA ARG A 405 12.43 76.54 28.15
C ARG A 405 11.71 76.22 26.84
N ALA A 406 12.00 75.10 26.16
CA ALA A 406 11.24 74.65 24.99
C ALA A 406 9.92 73.93 25.36
N ILE A 407 8.95 73.94 24.44
CA ILE A 407 7.69 73.17 24.59
C ILE A 407 8.01 71.67 24.58
N GLY A 408 7.61 70.97 25.64
CA GLY A 408 7.93 69.54 25.82
C GLY A 408 9.28 69.25 26.47
N PHE A 409 9.92 70.27 27.06
CA PHE A 409 11.06 70.10 27.95
C PHE A 409 10.69 69.23 29.16
N SER A 410 11.55 68.26 29.45
CA SER A 410 11.51 67.44 30.65
C SER A 410 12.93 67.34 31.20
N LYS A 411 13.09 67.59 32.50
CA LYS A 411 14.38 67.46 33.19
C LYS A 411 14.96 66.05 33.05
N GLU A 412 14.09 65.04 32.95
CA GLU A 412 14.48 63.64 32.74
C GLU A 412 15.07 63.40 31.35
N VAL A 413 14.55 64.09 30.32
CA VAL A 413 15.05 64.00 28.94
C VAL A 413 16.43 64.65 28.80
N GLU A 414 16.61 65.80 29.44
CA GLU A 414 17.89 66.51 29.47
C GLU A 414 18.95 65.71 30.24
N GLU A 415 18.62 65.20 31.43
CA GLU A 415 19.52 64.34 32.21
C GLU A 415 19.87 63.05 31.44
N PHE A 416 18.91 62.47 30.71
CA PHE A 416 19.19 61.34 29.84
C PHE A 416 20.16 61.70 28.71
N ALA A 417 19.92 62.83 28.01
CA ALA A 417 20.74 63.27 26.89
C ALA A 417 22.18 63.63 27.33
N LEU A 418 22.34 64.35 28.44
CA LEU A 418 23.64 64.88 28.89
C LEU A 418 24.43 63.90 29.76
N CYS A 419 23.77 63.05 30.55
CA CYS A 419 24.47 62.15 31.48
C CYS A 419 24.43 60.70 31.00
N THR A 420 23.23 60.13 30.83
CA THR A 420 23.06 58.69 30.61
C THR A 420 23.55 58.25 29.22
N LEU A 421 23.26 59.06 28.19
CA LEU A 421 23.59 58.75 26.81
C LEU A 421 25.12 58.77 26.57
N PRO A 422 25.88 59.81 26.98
CA PRO A 422 27.34 59.79 27.02
C PRO A 422 27.95 58.61 27.79
N GLN A 423 27.47 58.32 29.00
CA GLN A 423 28.00 57.23 29.81
C GLN A 423 27.93 55.86 29.11
N VAL A 424 26.85 55.58 28.36
CA VAL A 424 26.68 54.29 27.69
C VAL A 424 27.28 54.28 26.29
N LEU A 425 27.06 55.32 25.49
CA LEU A 425 27.50 55.33 24.10
C LEU A 425 28.94 55.81 23.92
N GLU A 426 29.38 56.83 24.65
CA GLU A 426 30.76 57.34 24.57
C GLU A 426 31.69 56.47 25.43
N ASN A 427 31.41 56.30 26.72
CA ASN A 427 32.34 55.59 27.61
C ASN A 427 32.30 54.06 27.42
N ALA A 428 31.10 53.45 27.43
CA ALA A 428 31.01 51.99 27.33
C ALA A 428 31.07 51.45 25.89
N CYS A 429 30.67 52.23 24.89
CA CYS A 429 30.65 51.80 23.47
C CYS A 429 31.66 52.55 22.56
N GLY A 430 32.29 53.63 23.04
CA GLY A 430 33.34 54.36 22.33
C GLY A 430 32.88 55.19 21.13
N TYR A 431 31.59 55.50 21.00
CA TYR A 431 31.06 56.39 19.97
C TYR A 431 31.40 57.86 20.27
N LYS A 432 31.47 58.71 19.26
CA LYS A 432 31.59 60.17 19.41
C LYS A 432 30.26 60.85 19.13
N LEU A 433 29.65 61.45 20.15
CA LEU A 433 28.38 62.17 19.98
C LEU A 433 28.61 63.68 19.96
N PHE A 434 27.80 64.40 19.20
CA PHE A 434 27.66 65.85 19.31
C PHE A 434 26.33 66.16 19.99
N ILE A 435 26.36 66.87 21.11
CA ILE A 435 25.17 67.24 21.87
C ILE A 435 25.06 68.77 21.89
N GLY A 436 23.98 69.29 21.31
CA GLY A 436 23.69 70.73 21.31
C GLY A 436 23.58 71.26 22.75
N GLY A 437 24.36 72.29 23.09
CA GLY A 437 24.44 72.85 24.44
C GLY A 437 25.67 72.41 25.25
N ARG A 438 26.24 71.22 24.99
CA ARG A 438 27.49 70.75 25.61
C ARG A 438 28.69 71.03 24.70
N ASP A 439 28.56 70.70 23.41
CA ASP A 439 29.68 70.64 22.47
C ASP A 439 29.72 71.84 21.51
N CYS A 440 28.76 72.78 21.62
CA CYS A 440 28.71 73.98 20.79
C CYS A 440 29.68 75.06 21.29
N MET A 441 30.44 75.68 20.39
CA MET A 441 31.31 76.80 20.74
C MET A 441 30.48 78.05 21.12
N PRO A 442 30.81 78.73 22.24
CA PRO A 442 30.12 79.95 22.64
C PRO A 442 30.35 81.06 21.61
N GLY A 443 29.28 81.78 21.23
CA GLY A 443 29.34 82.92 20.31
C GLY A 443 29.12 82.61 18.82
N LYS A 444 28.98 81.33 18.42
CA LYS A 444 28.64 80.95 17.04
C LYS A 444 27.13 81.05 16.77
N ALA A 445 26.75 81.46 15.56
CA ALA A 445 25.34 81.48 15.15
C ALA A 445 24.72 80.08 15.22
N ILE A 446 23.52 79.97 15.81
CA ILE A 446 22.84 78.70 16.05
C ILE A 446 22.58 77.95 14.75
N VAL A 447 22.18 78.67 13.69
CA VAL A 447 21.85 78.08 12.39
C VAL A 447 23.06 77.42 11.75
N ASP A 448 24.17 78.15 11.63
CA ASP A 448 25.42 77.64 11.05
C ASP A 448 25.99 76.49 11.89
N SER A 449 25.88 76.59 13.22
CA SER A 449 26.28 75.54 14.14
C SER A 449 25.49 74.24 13.90
N VAL A 450 24.17 74.32 13.77
CA VAL A 450 23.33 73.12 13.54
C VAL A 450 23.66 72.50 12.18
N GLU A 451 23.75 73.30 11.13
CA GLU A 451 23.92 72.81 9.77
C GLU A 451 25.27 72.09 9.57
N GLU A 452 26.36 72.71 10.03
CA GLU A 452 27.72 72.16 9.97
C GLU A 452 27.87 70.89 10.82
N ASN A 453 27.35 70.90 12.05
CA ASN A 453 27.53 69.76 12.96
C ASN A 453 26.65 68.56 12.57
N ILE A 454 25.47 68.79 11.98
CA ILE A 454 24.67 67.72 11.38
C ILE A 454 25.42 67.15 10.16
N GLN A 455 26.05 67.99 9.33
CA GLN A 455 26.84 67.52 8.18
C GLN A 455 28.07 66.72 8.62
N ALA A 456 28.73 67.15 9.70
CA ALA A 456 29.85 66.46 10.32
C ALA A 456 29.45 65.17 11.06
N SER A 457 28.14 64.87 11.17
CA SER A 457 27.61 63.69 11.86
C SER A 457 27.17 62.59 10.88
N ARG A 458 27.37 61.32 11.27
CA ARG A 458 26.95 60.16 10.45
C ARG A 458 25.47 59.83 10.61
N ARG A 459 24.90 60.04 11.80
CA ARG A 459 23.48 59.84 12.11
C ARG A 459 22.96 60.99 12.98
N LEU A 460 21.65 61.09 13.10
CA LEU A 460 21.01 62.01 14.06
C LEU A 460 20.08 61.24 14.98
N LEU A 461 20.23 61.38 16.29
CA LEU A 461 19.35 60.85 17.31
C LEU A 461 18.38 61.96 17.70
N LEU A 462 17.10 61.76 17.38
CA LEU A 462 16.03 62.67 17.79
C LEU A 462 15.33 62.09 19.01
N LEU A 463 15.57 62.72 20.17
CA LEU A 463 14.92 62.38 21.43
C LEU A 463 13.62 63.16 21.54
N TYR A 464 12.49 62.46 21.69
CA TYR A 464 11.18 63.13 21.81
C TYR A 464 10.22 62.43 22.78
N THR A 465 9.30 63.23 23.29
CA THR A 465 8.14 62.86 24.11
C THR A 465 6.86 63.24 23.38
N ALA A 466 5.68 62.90 23.92
CA ALA A 466 4.41 63.29 23.32
C ALA A 466 4.28 64.82 23.18
N SER A 467 4.79 65.56 24.15
CA SER A 467 4.72 67.03 24.21
C SER A 467 5.68 67.74 23.26
N THR A 468 6.73 67.09 22.75
CA THR A 468 7.72 67.70 21.84
C THR A 468 7.11 68.19 20.52
N PHE A 469 6.06 67.53 20.02
CA PHE A 469 5.45 67.86 18.74
C PHE A 469 4.01 68.38 18.84
N ILE A 470 3.42 68.38 20.05
CA ILE A 470 2.05 68.85 20.29
C ILE A 470 2.14 70.30 20.76
N SER A 471 2.02 71.26 19.83
CA SER A 471 1.86 72.67 20.18
C SER A 471 0.45 72.93 20.74
N LYS A 472 0.33 73.68 21.85
CA LYS A 472 -0.95 74.28 22.26
C LYS A 472 -1.34 75.30 21.18
N ARG A 473 -2.34 75.00 20.34
CA ARG A 473 -2.96 76.00 19.48
C ARG A 473 -3.47 77.15 20.35
N HIS A 474 -2.80 78.31 20.27
CA HIS A 474 -3.47 79.57 20.57
C HIS A 474 -4.54 79.80 19.50
N THR A 475 -5.79 79.86 19.94
CA THR A 475 -6.94 80.28 19.14
C THR A 475 -6.71 81.72 18.67
N SER A 476 -6.27 81.90 17.43
CA SER A 476 -6.42 83.16 16.70
C SER A 476 -7.63 83.02 15.78
N SER A 477 -8.77 83.43 16.30
CA SER A 477 -10.04 83.55 15.60
C SER A 477 -9.95 84.69 14.59
N THR A 478 -10.05 84.45 13.29
CA THR A 478 -10.58 85.48 12.37
C THR A 478 -11.15 84.86 11.09
N SER A 479 -12.47 85.02 10.92
CA SER A 479 -13.28 85.05 9.69
C SER A 479 -13.20 83.83 8.74
N SER A 480 -14.28 83.24 8.25
CA SER A 480 -15.46 83.91 7.70
C SER A 480 -16.58 82.90 7.39
N ASN A 481 -17.82 83.38 7.58
CA ASN A 481 -19.09 83.02 6.92
C ASN A 481 -19.56 81.56 6.89
N ASN A 482 -20.46 81.23 7.83
CA ASN A 482 -21.46 80.18 7.65
C ASN A 482 -22.79 80.79 7.22
N ASN A 483 -23.29 80.36 6.05
CA ASN A 483 -24.70 80.43 5.71
C ASN A 483 -25.41 79.12 6.12
N ASN A 484 -26.70 79.27 6.42
CA ASN A 484 -27.75 78.26 6.51
C ASN A 484 -28.12 77.71 7.90
N ILE A 485 -29.08 78.43 8.52
CA ILE A 485 -30.46 78.00 8.77
C ILE A 485 -30.65 76.54 9.22
N SER A 486 -31.03 76.37 10.48
CA SER A 486 -32.28 75.67 10.85
C SER A 486 -32.70 76.02 12.28
N LYS A 487 -33.98 76.42 12.40
CA LYS A 487 -34.73 76.79 13.60
C LYS A 487 -34.93 75.62 14.57
N SER A 488 -34.87 75.93 15.87
CA SER A 488 -35.89 75.60 16.89
C SER A 488 -35.51 76.35 18.19
N SER A 489 -36.18 77.45 18.54
CA SER A 489 -37.23 77.54 19.59
C SER A 489 -36.81 76.94 20.94
N ASP A 490 -36.84 77.61 22.09
CA ASP A 490 -37.45 78.87 22.50
C ASP A 490 -36.83 79.37 23.84
N ASN A 491 -36.91 80.69 24.04
CA ASN A 491 -37.11 81.47 25.28
C ASN A 491 -36.03 81.49 26.38
N ASN A 492 -35.33 82.64 26.50
CA ASN A 492 -35.52 83.72 27.51
C ASN A 492 -34.68 83.41 28.79
N GLU A 493 -33.94 84.31 29.42
CA GLU A 493 -33.99 85.77 29.51
C GLU A 493 -32.67 86.27 30.15
N TRP A 494 -32.44 87.58 30.04
CA TRP A 494 -31.31 88.40 30.50
C TRP A 494 -30.73 88.13 31.90
N LYS A 495 -29.42 88.40 32.10
CA LYS A 495 -28.93 89.71 32.60
C LYS A 495 -27.41 89.77 32.83
N THR A 496 -26.89 90.88 32.32
CA THR A 496 -25.61 91.54 32.53
C THR A 496 -25.47 92.21 33.91
N GLY A 497 -24.22 92.46 34.31
CA GLY A 497 -23.79 93.39 35.36
C GLY A 497 -23.33 92.65 36.63
N ASP A 498 -22.23 92.98 37.29
CA ASP A 498 -21.42 94.19 37.23
C ASP A 498 -20.15 93.99 38.09
N ARG A 499 -19.21 94.92 37.92
CA ARG A 499 -18.27 95.45 38.94
C ARG A 499 -16.90 94.81 39.22
N SER A 500 -15.90 95.62 38.87
CA SER A 500 -14.73 96.09 39.67
C SER A 500 -13.85 95.00 40.31
N GLY A 501 -12.58 94.85 39.97
CA GLY A 501 -11.58 95.91 39.80
C GLY A 501 -10.64 95.88 41.00
N SER A 502 -9.52 95.17 40.88
CA SER A 502 -8.29 95.50 41.60
C SER A 502 -7.08 95.07 40.76
N MET A 503 -6.24 96.05 40.44
CA MET A 503 -4.94 95.85 39.84
C MET A 503 -4.01 95.19 40.87
N SER A 504 -3.31 94.14 40.46
CA SER A 504 -1.95 93.88 40.93
C SER A 504 -1.10 93.44 39.75
N PHE A 505 -0.11 94.29 39.50
CA PHE A 505 0.95 94.24 38.51
C PHE A 505 1.85 93.03 38.77
N ASP A 506 2.03 92.14 37.79
CA ASP A 506 3.28 91.36 37.67
C ASP A 506 3.55 91.00 36.21
N GLY A 507 4.81 91.14 35.83
CA GLY A 507 5.29 91.23 34.45
C GLY A 507 5.13 89.94 33.65
N SER A 508 4.56 90.05 32.46
CA SER A 508 4.63 89.02 31.42
C SER A 508 6.03 89.05 30.77
N GLU A 509 6.91 88.15 31.18
CA GLU A 509 8.01 87.71 30.30
C GLU A 509 7.41 86.82 29.20
N ASP A 510 7.31 87.35 27.99
CA ASP A 510 6.87 86.62 26.80
C ASP A 510 7.85 85.46 26.51
N VAL A 511 7.36 84.23 26.67
CA VAL A 511 8.09 82.99 26.35
C VAL A 511 8.21 82.87 24.83
N TYR A 512 9.37 83.25 24.27
CA TYR A 512 9.74 82.96 22.88
C TYR A 512 9.87 81.43 22.67
N PRO A 513 9.19 80.83 21.67
CA PRO A 513 9.39 79.43 21.32
C PRO A 513 10.80 79.23 20.76
N ASP A 514 11.55 78.30 21.35
CA ASP A 514 12.95 78.02 21.05
C ASP A 514 13.17 77.58 19.59
N SER A 515 13.95 78.39 18.85
CA SER A 515 14.26 78.24 17.43
C SER A 515 15.16 77.04 17.10
N ARG A 516 15.92 76.52 18.07
CA ARG A 516 16.98 75.54 17.79
C ARG A 516 16.48 74.13 17.52
N GLN A 517 15.62 73.57 18.38
CA GLN A 517 15.12 72.21 18.19
C GLN A 517 14.24 72.08 16.93
N GLN A 518 13.43 73.10 16.65
CA GLN A 518 12.63 73.16 15.43
C GLN A 518 13.52 73.18 14.19
N LEU A 519 14.62 73.94 14.23
CA LEU A 519 15.62 73.97 13.16
C LEU A 519 16.34 72.62 13.00
N GLU A 520 16.79 72.00 14.09
CA GLU A 520 17.43 70.68 14.09
C GLU A 520 16.51 69.62 13.49
N CYS A 521 15.23 69.62 13.90
CA CYS A 521 14.23 68.70 13.36
C CYS A 521 13.97 68.95 11.87
N MET A 522 13.81 70.21 11.45
CA MET A 522 13.55 70.55 10.05
C MET A 522 14.73 70.17 9.15
N ALA A 523 15.96 70.54 9.54
CA ALA A 523 17.18 70.18 8.82
C ALA A 523 17.37 68.66 8.75
N ALA A 524 17.13 67.94 9.86
CA ALA A 524 17.19 66.49 9.89
C ALA A 524 16.18 65.83 8.95
N MET A 525 14.93 66.31 8.94
CA MET A 525 13.86 65.76 8.09
C MET A 525 14.13 66.03 6.62
N HIS A 526 14.59 67.23 6.26
CA HIS A 526 14.99 67.56 4.88
C HIS A 526 16.07 66.59 4.38
N ARG A 527 17.16 66.45 5.14
CA ARG A 527 18.29 65.57 4.78
C ARG A 527 17.92 64.09 4.76
N ALA A 528 17.01 63.66 5.65
CA ALA A 528 16.61 62.25 5.75
C ALA A 528 15.58 61.83 4.70
N LEU A 529 14.62 62.71 4.37
CA LEU A 529 13.48 62.37 3.52
C LEU A 529 13.66 62.81 2.06
N LEU A 530 14.35 63.93 1.82
CA LEU A 530 14.54 64.48 0.47
C LEU A 530 15.93 64.14 -0.09
N GLU A 531 17.00 64.47 0.63
CA GLU A 531 18.36 64.23 0.14
C GLU A 531 18.81 62.77 0.31
N GLY A 532 18.30 62.07 1.34
CA GLY A 532 18.77 60.74 1.72
C GLY A 532 20.20 60.70 2.28
N SER A 533 20.80 61.86 2.57
CA SER A 533 22.19 62.04 3.00
C SER A 533 22.43 61.70 4.48
N LEU A 534 21.36 61.66 5.28
CA LEU A 534 21.42 61.43 6.73
C LEU A 534 20.37 60.42 7.21
N LYS A 535 20.79 59.48 8.07
CA LYS A 535 19.87 58.56 8.75
C LYS A 535 19.48 59.09 10.13
N VAL A 536 18.19 59.24 10.37
CA VAL A 536 17.62 59.74 11.63
C VAL A 536 17.09 58.57 12.46
N ILE A 537 17.52 58.49 13.71
CA ILE A 537 17.11 57.51 14.71
C ILE A 537 16.11 58.20 15.65
N LEU A 538 14.87 57.73 15.58
CA LEU A 538 13.79 58.20 16.46
C LEU A 538 13.86 57.46 17.80
N VAL A 539 14.01 58.20 18.89
CA VAL A 539 14.05 57.66 20.26
C VAL A 539 12.84 58.17 21.04
N GLU A 540 11.93 57.26 21.36
CA GLU A 540 10.71 57.54 22.12
C GLU A 540 10.96 57.34 23.60
N LEU A 541 10.89 58.43 24.36
CA LEU A 541 11.14 58.41 25.80
C LEU A 541 9.86 58.13 26.62
N GLU A 542 8.68 58.34 26.04
CA GLU A 542 7.37 58.12 26.67
C GLU A 542 6.46 57.24 25.80
N GLU A 543 5.45 56.62 26.41
CA GLU A 543 4.40 55.90 25.69
C GLU A 543 3.43 56.89 25.03
N ILE A 544 3.46 56.96 23.69
CA ILE A 544 2.62 57.86 22.90
C ILE A 544 1.38 57.11 22.44
N SER A 545 0.20 57.60 22.86
CA SER A 545 -1.09 57.05 22.42
C SER A 545 -1.31 57.27 20.91
N PRO A 546 -2.11 56.43 20.23
CA PRO A 546 -2.41 56.60 18.80
C PRO A 546 -3.08 57.96 18.50
N ALA A 547 -3.87 58.50 19.43
CA ALA A 547 -4.47 59.83 19.31
C ALA A 547 -3.42 60.96 19.34
N GLN A 548 -2.41 60.87 20.22
CA GLN A 548 -1.30 61.82 20.27
C GLN A 548 -0.38 61.71 19.03
N LEU A 549 -0.18 60.50 18.50
CA LEU A 549 0.60 60.30 17.28
C LEU A 549 -0.06 60.96 16.05
N ALA A 550 -1.39 61.04 16.02
CA ALA A 550 -2.12 61.72 14.95
C ALA A 550 -1.87 63.23 14.90
N LEU A 551 -1.39 63.82 16.01
CA LEU A 551 -1.04 65.23 16.11
C LEU A 551 0.41 65.51 15.65
N PHE A 552 1.23 64.47 15.44
CA PHE A 552 2.62 64.65 15.02
C PHE A 552 2.73 65.08 13.56
N PRO A 553 3.78 65.84 13.19
CA PRO A 553 4.08 66.17 11.80
C PRO A 553 4.14 64.93 10.90
N GLU A 554 3.66 65.09 9.67
CA GLU A 554 3.55 63.99 8.71
C GLU A 554 4.91 63.39 8.34
N SER A 555 5.95 64.23 8.27
CA SER A 555 7.35 63.82 8.07
C SER A 555 7.84 62.84 9.14
N VAL A 556 7.59 63.14 10.42
CA VAL A 556 7.97 62.30 11.56
C VAL A 556 7.19 60.99 11.54
N ARG A 557 5.89 61.05 11.25
CA ARG A 557 5.02 59.86 11.19
C ARG A 557 5.44 58.90 10.07
N HIS A 558 5.75 59.46 8.90
CA HIS A 558 6.24 58.70 7.76
C HIS A 558 7.59 58.04 8.06
N LEU A 559 8.51 58.80 8.67
CA LEU A 559 9.81 58.30 9.09
C LEU A 559 9.69 57.17 10.13
N ARG A 560 8.81 57.33 11.13
CA ARG A 560 8.49 56.29 12.13
C ARG A 560 7.96 55.02 11.49
N LYS A 561 7.10 55.12 10.46
CA LYS A 561 6.56 53.96 9.73
C LYS A 561 7.64 53.24 8.91
N LYS A 562 8.56 53.99 8.29
CA LYS A 562 9.62 53.43 7.44
C LYS A 562 10.82 52.86 8.21
N GLN A 563 11.32 53.59 9.20
CA GLN A 563 12.56 53.24 9.92
C GLN A 563 12.31 52.59 11.28
N GLY A 564 11.09 52.69 11.82
CA GLY A 564 10.77 52.34 13.19
C GLY A 564 11.23 53.41 14.18
N ALA A 565 10.86 53.23 15.46
CA ALA A 565 11.36 54.02 16.58
C ALA A 565 11.88 53.10 17.69
N VAL A 566 12.96 53.54 18.32
CA VAL A 566 13.54 52.88 19.49
C VAL A 566 12.78 53.38 20.72
N CYS A 567 11.98 52.51 21.32
CA CYS A 567 11.08 52.89 22.41
C CYS A 567 11.67 52.53 23.77
N TRP A 568 11.76 53.50 24.66
CA TRP A 568 12.23 53.33 26.04
C TRP A 568 11.32 52.40 26.86
N TRP A 569 10.02 52.52 26.68
CA TRP A 569 8.99 51.91 27.53
C TRP A 569 8.63 50.45 27.21
N LYS A 570 9.07 49.90 26.06
CA LYS A 570 8.62 48.59 25.53
C LYS A 570 8.76 47.40 26.49
N ASN A 571 9.68 47.45 27.46
CA ASN A 571 9.92 46.36 28.42
C ASN A 571 9.19 46.48 29.77
N LEU A 572 8.59 47.64 30.11
CA LEU A 572 7.81 47.75 31.35
C LEU A 572 6.58 46.83 31.32
N ARG A 573 5.94 46.68 30.15
CA ARG A 573 4.80 45.77 29.95
C ARG A 573 5.17 44.30 30.04
N THR A 574 6.32 43.86 29.53
CA THR A 574 6.69 42.43 29.58
C THR A 574 6.84 41.99 31.04
N ARG A 575 7.41 42.85 31.90
CA ARG A 575 7.56 42.57 33.33
C ARG A 575 6.22 42.63 34.08
N GLN A 576 5.32 43.56 33.76
CA GLN A 576 3.97 43.64 34.36
C GLN A 576 3.03 42.52 33.89
N ARG A 577 3.08 42.14 32.60
CA ARG A 577 2.29 41.06 32.01
C ARG A 577 2.76 39.68 32.48
N TRP A 578 4.07 39.49 32.65
CA TRP A 578 4.60 38.31 33.33
C TRP A 578 4.23 38.30 34.82
N ARG A 579 4.29 39.43 35.54
CA ARG A 579 3.83 39.50 36.94
C ARG A 579 2.33 39.20 37.08
N THR A 580 1.48 39.65 36.17
CA THR A 580 0.03 39.32 36.18
C THR A 580 -0.27 37.90 35.73
N CYS A 581 0.57 37.28 34.88
CA CYS A 581 0.47 35.86 34.55
C CYS A 581 1.02 34.93 35.64
N VAL A 582 2.04 35.36 36.40
CA VAL A 582 2.59 34.60 37.54
C VAL A 582 1.68 34.73 38.77
N ARG A 583 1.08 35.90 39.03
CA ARG A 583 0.07 36.07 40.11
C ARG A 583 -1.26 35.37 39.87
N ARG A 584 -1.49 34.77 38.69
CA ARG A 584 -2.71 33.99 38.40
C ARG A 584 -2.53 32.49 38.69
N ARG A 585 -1.36 32.08 39.21
CA ARG A 585 -1.06 30.68 39.55
C ARG A 585 -0.77 30.42 41.02
N GLU A 586 -0.64 31.44 41.85
CA GLU A 586 -0.50 31.30 43.29
C GLU A 586 -1.41 32.36 43.95
N ASP A 587 -2.19 31.92 44.95
CA ASP A 587 -3.07 32.69 45.85
C ASP A 587 -4.58 32.74 45.52
N GLU A 588 -5.26 31.59 45.64
CA GLU A 588 -6.46 31.51 46.49
C GLU A 588 -5.98 31.40 47.94
N GLU A 589 -5.73 32.52 48.61
CA GLU A 589 -6.04 32.75 50.03
C GLU A 589 -5.41 34.07 50.53
N LYS A 590 -6.23 34.79 51.30
CA LYS A 590 -5.92 35.91 52.21
C LYS A 590 -5.65 37.28 51.59
N GLY A 591 -6.61 38.16 51.88
CA GLY A 591 -6.53 39.59 51.63
C GLY A 591 -5.47 40.30 52.48
N GLY A 592 -4.89 41.33 51.89
CA GLY A 592 -3.98 42.27 52.55
C GLY A 592 -3.57 43.37 51.57
N GLN A 593 -3.90 44.62 51.90
CA GLN A 593 -3.50 45.85 51.21
C GLN A 593 -1.97 45.99 51.16
N ALA A 594 -1.42 46.34 49.99
CA ALA A 594 -0.04 46.86 49.89
C ALA A 594 0.12 47.82 48.71
N THR A 595 0.06 49.11 49.05
CA THR A 595 0.87 50.27 48.61
C THR A 595 1.68 50.16 47.31
N GLN A 596 1.36 51.05 46.36
CA GLN A 596 2.14 51.32 45.15
C GLN A 596 3.51 51.91 45.49
N LEU A 597 4.58 51.30 44.96
CA LEU A 597 5.93 51.85 44.94
C LEU A 597 6.33 52.19 43.49
N SER A 598 6.85 53.40 43.28
CA SER A 598 7.21 54.05 42.01
C SER A 598 8.23 53.25 41.16
N PRO A 599 8.15 53.26 39.81
CA PRO A 599 9.10 52.55 38.96
C PRO A 599 10.40 53.36 38.74
N SER A 600 11.54 52.73 38.98
CA SER A 600 12.89 53.25 38.76
C SER A 600 13.21 53.55 37.28
N LEU A 601 13.72 54.76 37.00
CA LEU A 601 14.01 55.41 35.70
C LEU A 601 15.24 54.89 34.92
N SER A 602 15.59 53.59 34.96
CA SER A 602 16.75 53.07 34.18
C SER A 602 16.34 52.38 32.86
N PRO A 603 16.97 52.72 31.71
CA PRO A 603 16.65 52.12 30.41
C PRO A 603 17.05 50.64 30.34
N SER A 604 16.20 49.82 29.72
CA SER A 604 16.42 48.36 29.62
C SER A 604 17.58 47.95 28.69
N SER A 605 18.19 46.78 28.91
CA SER A 605 19.28 46.28 28.07
C SER A 605 18.89 46.09 26.58
N ARG A 606 17.63 45.76 26.30
CA ARG A 606 17.09 45.65 24.94
C ARG A 606 17.02 47.00 24.23
N PHE A 607 16.67 48.07 24.94
CA PHE A 607 16.66 49.43 24.41
C PHE A 607 18.06 49.82 23.89
N TRP A 608 19.10 49.58 24.70
CA TRP A 608 20.48 49.85 24.28
C TRP A 608 20.96 48.96 23.13
N LYS A 609 20.47 47.71 23.04
CA LYS A 609 20.76 46.82 21.90
C LYS A 609 20.11 47.34 20.61
N GLU A 610 18.84 47.73 20.65
CA GLU A 610 18.12 48.31 19.50
C GLU A 610 18.71 49.66 19.06
N LEU A 611 19.12 50.50 20.02
CA LEU A 611 19.80 51.76 19.75
C LEU A 611 21.15 51.52 19.06
N ARG A 612 21.97 50.59 19.57
CA ARG A 612 23.27 50.22 18.96
C ARG A 612 23.13 49.53 17.61
N PHE A 613 22.09 48.72 17.41
CA PHE A 613 21.80 48.14 16.09
C PHE A 613 21.61 49.24 15.04
N SER A 614 21.00 50.35 15.46
CA SER A 614 20.72 51.54 14.66
C SER A 614 21.88 52.55 14.61
N MET A 615 22.99 52.34 15.32
CA MET A 615 24.21 53.16 15.23
C MET A 615 25.10 52.75 14.04
N PRO A 616 26.05 53.60 13.58
CA PRO A 616 27.01 53.22 12.55
C PRO A 616 27.91 52.07 13.03
N VAL A 617 28.33 51.21 12.10
CA VAL A 617 29.25 50.12 12.41
C VAL A 617 30.65 50.68 12.52
N ARG A 618 31.38 50.34 13.58
CA ARG A 618 32.77 50.74 13.77
C ARG A 618 33.70 49.61 13.33
N GLY A 619 34.64 49.91 12.44
CA GLY A 619 35.80 49.04 12.20
C GLY A 619 36.82 49.15 13.34
N LYS A 620 37.84 48.28 13.34
CA LYS A 620 38.96 48.38 14.30
C LYS A 620 39.73 49.68 14.06
N ARG A 621 39.83 50.53 15.10
CA ARG A 621 40.83 51.60 15.16
C ARG A 621 42.21 50.96 15.00
N ALA A 622 42.97 51.38 14.00
CA ALA A 622 44.42 51.24 14.08
C ALA A 622 44.88 52.17 15.21
N SER A 623 45.38 51.59 16.31
CA SER A 623 46.16 52.35 17.28
C SER A 623 47.46 52.75 16.58
N TYR A 624 47.55 54.00 16.11
CA TYR A 624 48.86 54.56 15.83
C TYR A 624 49.60 54.70 17.16
N PRO A 625 50.84 54.19 17.27
CA PRO A 625 51.64 54.50 18.44
C PRO A 625 51.85 56.02 18.48
N GLU A 626 51.58 56.57 19.65
CA GLU A 626 51.94 57.91 20.06
C GLU A 626 53.41 58.14 19.67
N LYS A 627 53.65 59.02 18.68
CA LYS A 627 55.01 59.47 18.39
C LYS A 627 55.44 60.30 19.59
N THR A 628 56.18 59.67 20.50
CA THR A 628 57.11 60.36 21.38
C THR A 628 58.06 61.18 20.51
N ALA A 629 57.79 62.47 20.41
CA ALA A 629 58.79 63.44 20.01
C ALA A 629 59.85 63.49 21.11
N LEU A 630 60.91 62.70 20.96
CA LEU A 630 62.19 62.98 21.62
C LEU A 630 63.12 63.61 20.59
N LEU A 631 63.31 64.91 20.80
CA LEU A 631 64.45 65.71 20.35
C LEU A 631 65.75 64.94 20.56
N ASN A 632 66.58 64.86 19.52
CA ASN A 632 68.05 64.90 19.58
C ASN A 632 68.62 64.99 18.15
N LEU A 633 68.68 66.21 17.63
CA LEU A 633 69.86 66.86 17.03
C LEU A 633 69.47 68.25 16.51
#